data_AF-A0A7X6X521-F1
#
_entry.id   AF-A0A7X6X521-F1
#
_cell.length_a   1.000
_cell.length_b   1.000
_cell.length_c   1.000
_cell.angle_alpha   90.00
_cell.angle_beta   90.00
_cell.angle_gamma   90.00
#
_symmetry.space_group_name_H-M   'P 1'
#
loop_
_entity.id
_entity.type
_entity.pdbx_description
1 polymer ?
#
loop_
_entity_poly.entity_id
_entity_poly.type
_entity_poly.pdbx_seq_one_letter_code
_entity_poly.pdbx_strand_id
1 'polypeptide(L)'
;MYKSISPGAGHSSYAESLAKKESIVGDSDDAIKLSAPVNGTLSSKMLTYVQAFLNMQKARLSKIHNWTQTFVAVQKSQLAKRRVLAKVDAAVQKAEASYDMGDIAEAQNLIIDLPEQTDRDALNARIHRILSGDLPDIYGEDFTSHTPTPDLWALIDRVGVTPEMIAADQDYVGISHTVWGAPDHPGSGQYDFLTVDFYTSSQPDYTYWSLFQWYMDMSKYKRAQGYDFTEDMDGYAGLQSISDGETTAITSMWQSEADNGDILTPTCIYPSEFSDSFDHEGSGTAVVINHNWQANRWYRFVLRSYADENDTTTYISSYVMDLETEEVTLIAIYDTHLPKSSMRGPGPFLENYSEESYFYHRDMYMTNFYARDVHSQEWLSLNTGKLIIGGIGDHQGSYRFSA
;
A
#
# COMPACT_ATOMS: atom_id res chain seq x y z
N MET A 1 -40.33 -21.25 -41.70
CA MET A 1 -40.07 -19.91 -41.14
C MET A 1 -39.08 -20.12 -39.99
N TYR A 2 -37.84 -19.64 -39.94
CA TYR A 2 -37.00 -18.79 -40.78
C TYR A 2 -35.63 -19.48 -40.92
N LYS A 3 -34.98 -19.36 -42.09
CA LYS A 3 -33.71 -20.02 -42.45
C LYS A 3 -32.50 -19.28 -41.88
N SER A 4 -31.48 -20.07 -41.51
CA SER A 4 -30.09 -19.66 -41.26
C SER A 4 -29.42 -19.10 -42.52
N ILE A 5 -28.58 -18.06 -42.37
CA ILE A 5 -27.58 -17.66 -43.36
C ILE A 5 -26.27 -17.29 -42.63
N SER A 6 -25.21 -18.03 -42.97
CA SER A 6 -23.81 -17.67 -42.77
C SER A 6 -23.33 -16.85 -43.99
N PRO A 7 -22.37 -15.94 -43.81
CA PRO A 7 -21.29 -15.79 -44.78
C PRO A 7 -19.93 -15.84 -44.05
N GLY A 8 -18.92 -16.59 -44.49
CA GLY A 8 -18.55 -16.84 -45.88
C GLY A 8 -17.51 -15.80 -46.31
N ALA A 9 -16.25 -16.22 -46.33
CA ALA A 9 -15.07 -15.40 -46.62
C ALA A 9 -15.10 -14.74 -48.01
N GLY A 10 -14.52 -13.55 -48.09
CA GLY A 10 -14.16 -12.91 -49.35
C GLY A 10 -14.15 -11.40 -49.23
N HIS A 11 -12.96 -10.79 -49.14
CA HIS A 11 -12.57 -9.51 -49.77
C HIS A 11 -11.19 -9.09 -49.25
N SER A 12 -10.17 -9.88 -49.58
CA SER A 12 -8.75 -9.53 -49.42
C SER A 12 -8.22 -8.65 -50.57
N SER A 13 -9.06 -7.81 -51.21
CA SER A 13 -8.65 -7.06 -52.41
C SER A 13 -9.00 -5.57 -52.42
N TYR A 14 -9.48 -5.01 -51.31
CA TYR A 14 -9.75 -3.56 -51.23
C TYR A 14 -8.61 -2.75 -50.58
N ALA A 15 -7.68 -3.43 -49.90
CA ALA A 15 -6.56 -2.78 -49.20
C ALA A 15 -5.33 -2.52 -50.09
N GLU A 16 -5.23 -3.13 -51.28
CA GLU A 16 -4.05 -3.03 -52.14
C GLU A 16 -4.15 -1.97 -53.27
N SER A 17 -5.30 -1.31 -53.46
CA SER A 17 -5.45 -0.28 -54.51
C SER A 17 -5.19 1.16 -54.05
N LEU A 18 -4.99 1.41 -52.75
CA LEU A 18 -4.68 2.74 -52.21
C LEU A 18 -3.18 3.06 -52.13
N ALA A 19 -2.32 2.17 -52.67
CA ALA A 19 -0.86 2.32 -52.66
C ALA A 19 -0.25 2.82 -53.98
N LYS A 20 -1.01 3.51 -54.85
CA LYS A 20 -0.42 4.30 -55.95
C LYS A 20 -0.46 5.80 -55.60
N LYS A 21 0.68 6.29 -55.12
CA LYS A 21 1.06 7.70 -55.13
C LYS A 21 1.10 8.20 -56.58
N GLU A 22 0.10 8.99 -56.97
CA GLU A 22 0.31 10.06 -57.94
C GLU A 22 0.05 11.38 -57.22
N SER A 23 1.11 12.15 -57.06
CA SER A 23 1.08 13.48 -56.48
C SER A 23 0.43 14.44 -57.46
N ILE A 24 -0.78 14.92 -57.15
CA ILE A 24 -1.26 16.19 -57.69
C ILE A 24 -0.93 17.24 -56.63
N VAL A 25 0.28 17.80 -56.76
CA VAL A 25 0.63 19.07 -56.10
C VAL A 25 -0.12 20.15 -56.87
N GLY A 26 -1.13 20.73 -56.24
CA GLY A 26 -1.78 21.95 -56.71
C GLY A 26 -1.72 22.96 -55.57
N ASP A 27 -0.93 24.02 -55.79
CA ASP A 27 -0.70 25.11 -54.86
C ASP A 27 -2.00 25.68 -54.27
N SER A 28 -1.98 25.87 -52.96
CA SER A 28 -2.89 26.72 -52.22
C SER A 28 -2.57 28.19 -52.55
N ASP A 29 -3.29 28.79 -53.50
CA ASP A 29 -3.74 30.20 -53.43
C ASP A 29 -4.37 30.77 -54.72
N ASP A 30 -4.51 30.00 -55.80
CA ASP A 30 -5.10 30.57 -57.02
C ASP A 30 -6.64 30.65 -57.00
N ALA A 31 -7.14 31.88 -56.95
CA ALA A 31 -8.51 32.21 -57.35
C ALA A 31 -8.77 31.62 -58.75
N ILE A 32 -9.81 30.79 -58.92
CA ILE A 32 -10.25 30.40 -60.25
C ILE A 32 -10.79 31.69 -60.88
N LYS A 33 -9.98 32.32 -61.72
CA LYS A 33 -10.41 33.40 -62.60
C LYS A 33 -11.00 32.74 -63.84
N LEU A 34 -12.29 32.97 -64.07
CA LEU A 34 -12.91 32.70 -65.37
C LEU A 34 -12.30 33.67 -66.37
N SER A 35 -11.30 33.23 -67.13
CA SER A 35 -10.74 33.99 -68.24
C SER A 35 -10.92 33.22 -69.56
N ALA A 36 -12.10 33.35 -70.17
CA ALA A 36 -12.26 33.33 -71.63
C ALA A 36 -13.69 33.73 -72.05
N PRO A 37 -13.85 34.48 -73.17
CA PRO A 37 -15.14 34.96 -73.64
C PRO A 37 -15.88 33.86 -74.41
N VAL A 38 -17.10 33.53 -73.98
CA VAL A 38 -18.04 32.73 -74.78
C VAL A 38 -19.10 33.69 -75.30
N ASN A 39 -19.38 33.61 -76.61
CA ASN A 39 -20.30 34.45 -77.38
C ASN A 39 -21.78 34.36 -76.95
N GLY A 40 -22.05 34.78 -75.72
CA GLY A 40 -23.38 34.92 -75.15
C GLY A 40 -23.24 35.72 -73.87
N THR A 41 -23.72 36.96 -73.86
CA THR A 41 -23.57 37.91 -72.76
C THR A 41 -24.34 37.43 -71.54
N LEU A 42 -23.72 36.57 -70.73
CA LEU A 42 -24.11 36.39 -69.33
C LEU A 42 -24.01 37.76 -68.67
N SER A 43 -25.13 38.27 -68.14
CA SER A 43 -25.12 39.58 -67.47
C SER A 43 -24.07 39.58 -66.36
N SER A 44 -23.45 40.73 -66.07
CA SER A 44 -22.42 40.84 -65.03
C SER A 44 -22.88 40.23 -63.69
N LYS A 45 -24.17 40.36 -63.38
CA LYS A 45 -24.82 39.71 -62.23
C LYS A 45 -24.72 38.18 -62.29
N MET A 46 -24.95 37.55 -63.43
CA MET A 46 -24.86 36.09 -63.55
C MET A 46 -23.42 35.59 -63.39
N LEU A 47 -22.43 36.31 -63.93
CA LEU A 47 -21.01 36.03 -63.69
C LEU A 47 -20.64 36.15 -62.20
N THR A 48 -21.16 37.17 -61.51
CA THR A 48 -21.00 37.30 -60.05
C THR A 48 -21.62 36.13 -59.28
N TYR A 49 -22.81 35.66 -59.67
CA TYR A 49 -23.46 34.52 -59.03
C TYR A 49 -22.70 33.20 -59.27
N VAL A 50 -22.20 32.97 -60.48
CA VAL A 50 -21.38 31.79 -60.80
C VAL A 50 -20.07 31.82 -60.00
N GLN A 51 -19.39 32.96 -59.93
CA GLN A 51 -18.17 33.09 -59.15
C GLN A 51 -18.42 32.91 -57.65
N ALA A 52 -19.51 33.46 -57.11
CA ALA A 52 -19.90 33.28 -55.72
C ALA A 52 -20.21 31.80 -55.41
N PHE A 53 -20.90 31.11 -56.33
CA PHE A 53 -21.17 29.67 -56.21
C PHE A 53 -19.87 28.86 -56.22
N LEU A 54 -18.94 29.13 -57.15
CA LEU A 54 -17.65 28.44 -57.22
C LEU A 54 -16.80 28.67 -55.95
N ASN A 55 -16.77 29.91 -55.43
CA ASN A 55 -16.08 30.22 -54.18
C ASN A 55 -16.71 29.49 -52.98
N MET A 56 -18.04 29.38 -52.94
CA MET A 56 -18.75 28.60 -51.92
C MET A 56 -18.42 27.10 -52.01
N GLN A 57 -18.33 26.53 -53.21
CA GLN A 57 -17.93 25.14 -53.39
C GLN A 57 -16.47 24.90 -53.00
N LYS A 58 -15.56 25.82 -53.33
CA LYS A 58 -14.16 25.78 -52.86
C LYS A 58 -14.06 25.81 -51.34
N ALA A 59 -14.78 26.72 -50.68
CA ALA A 59 -14.80 26.81 -49.22
C ALA A 59 -15.34 25.52 -48.58
N ARG A 60 -16.36 24.89 -49.19
CA ARG A 60 -16.87 23.57 -48.75
C ARG A 60 -15.82 22.46 -48.93
N LEU A 61 -15.16 22.40 -50.08
CA LEU A 61 -14.12 21.40 -50.34
C LEU A 61 -12.91 21.56 -49.41
N SER A 62 -12.47 22.79 -49.15
CA SER A 62 -11.40 23.08 -48.18
C SER A 62 -11.78 22.64 -46.76
N LYS A 63 -13.03 22.88 -46.33
CA LYS A 63 -13.54 22.37 -45.05
C LYS A 63 -13.54 20.83 -44.98
N ILE A 64 -13.96 20.16 -46.06
CA ILE A 64 -13.94 18.69 -46.14
C ILE A 64 -12.49 18.18 -46.08
N HIS A 65 -11.56 18.80 -46.81
CA HIS A 65 -10.16 18.43 -46.79
C HIS A 65 -9.54 18.58 -45.39
N ASN A 66 -9.73 19.73 -44.74
CA ASN A 66 -9.22 19.96 -43.39
C ASN A 66 -9.82 18.98 -42.38
N TRP A 67 -11.14 18.75 -42.45
CA TRP A 67 -11.79 17.74 -41.60
C TRP A 67 -11.20 16.34 -41.83
N THR A 68 -10.92 15.98 -43.08
CA THR A 68 -10.31 14.69 -43.44
C THR A 68 -8.90 14.57 -42.88
N GLN A 69 -8.07 15.62 -42.98
CA GLN A 69 -6.72 15.64 -42.42
C GLN A 69 -6.74 15.51 -40.89
N THR A 70 -7.61 16.27 -40.22
CA THR A 70 -7.80 16.17 -38.76
C THR A 70 -8.27 14.77 -38.36
N PHE A 71 -9.24 14.20 -39.08
CA PHE A 71 -9.73 12.85 -38.82
C PHE A 71 -8.61 11.81 -38.97
N VAL A 72 -7.82 11.86 -40.05
CA VAL A 72 -6.70 10.95 -40.28
C VAL A 72 -5.62 11.11 -39.20
N ALA A 73 -5.30 12.33 -38.79
CA ALA A 73 -4.32 12.59 -37.74
C ALA A 73 -4.78 12.01 -36.38
N VAL A 74 -6.05 12.19 -36.04
CA VAL A 74 -6.66 11.58 -34.84
C VAL A 74 -6.59 10.06 -34.92
N GLN A 75 -6.95 9.46 -36.06
CA GLN A 75 -6.88 8.00 -36.23
C GLN A 75 -5.44 7.46 -36.09
N LYS A 76 -4.44 8.16 -36.65
CA LYS A 76 -3.02 7.77 -36.50
C LYS A 76 -2.55 7.84 -35.05
N SER A 77 -2.92 8.90 -34.33
CA SER A 77 -2.59 9.06 -32.91
C SER A 77 -3.22 7.94 -32.06
N GLN A 78 -4.50 7.65 -32.30
CA GLN A 78 -5.21 6.56 -31.63
C GLN A 78 -4.58 5.18 -31.92
N LEU A 79 -4.17 4.94 -33.16
CA LEU A 79 -3.48 3.69 -33.54
C LEU A 79 -2.11 3.56 -32.85
N ALA A 80 -1.36 4.66 -32.71
CA ALA A 80 -0.07 4.66 -32.03
C ALA A 80 -0.24 4.34 -30.53
N LYS A 81 -1.21 4.98 -29.85
CA LYS A 81 -1.53 4.68 -28.45
C LYS A 81 -1.86 3.20 -28.24
N ARG A 82 -2.72 2.63 -29.09
CA ARG A 82 -3.10 1.21 -29.03
C ARG A 82 -1.92 0.26 -29.20
N ARG A 83 -0.95 0.61 -30.06
CA ARG A 83 0.27 -0.22 -30.23
C ARG A 83 1.17 -0.21 -29.00
N VAL A 84 1.34 0.94 -28.36
CA VAL A 84 2.10 1.04 -27.11
C VAL A 84 1.42 0.21 -26.03
N LEU A 85 0.11 0.42 -25.83
CA LEU A 85 -0.66 -0.34 -24.85
C LEU A 85 -0.58 -1.85 -25.09
N ALA A 86 -0.71 -2.32 -26.33
CA ALA A 86 -0.59 -3.74 -26.66
C ALA A 86 0.80 -4.32 -26.36
N LYS A 87 1.87 -3.52 -26.49
CA LYS A 87 3.23 -3.95 -26.13
C LYS A 87 3.38 -4.10 -24.62
N VAL A 88 2.87 -3.13 -23.85
CA VAL A 88 2.91 -3.18 -22.38
C VAL A 88 2.04 -4.34 -21.87
N ASP A 89 0.85 -4.52 -22.44
CA ASP A 89 -0.05 -5.62 -22.12
C ASP A 89 0.61 -6.99 -22.37
N ALA A 90 1.34 -7.15 -23.47
CA ALA A 90 2.07 -8.38 -23.75
C ALA A 90 3.21 -8.64 -22.74
N ALA A 91 3.88 -7.60 -22.24
CA ALA A 91 4.89 -7.73 -21.20
C ALA A 91 4.25 -8.15 -19.86
N VAL A 92 3.10 -7.57 -19.51
CA VAL A 92 2.31 -7.98 -18.33
C VAL A 92 1.86 -9.43 -18.48
N GLN A 93 1.33 -9.85 -19.63
CA GLN A 93 0.95 -11.25 -19.88
C GLN A 93 2.13 -12.22 -19.77
N LYS A 94 3.30 -11.80 -20.25
CA LYS A 94 4.54 -12.59 -20.10
C LYS A 94 4.88 -12.76 -18.62
N ALA A 95 4.84 -11.68 -17.84
CA ALA A 95 5.05 -11.71 -16.40
C ALA A 95 4.01 -12.58 -15.68
N GLU A 96 2.74 -12.52 -16.07
CA GLU A 96 1.65 -13.36 -15.52
C GLU A 96 1.85 -14.85 -15.83
N ALA A 97 2.50 -15.18 -16.95
CA ALA A 97 2.74 -16.56 -17.34
C ALA A 97 4.03 -17.13 -16.73
N SER A 98 5.07 -16.32 -16.59
CA SER A 98 6.38 -16.77 -16.11
C SER A 98 6.56 -16.66 -14.60
N TYR A 99 5.88 -15.70 -13.96
CA TYR A 99 6.14 -15.30 -12.57
C TYR A 99 7.62 -14.96 -12.30
N ASP A 100 8.38 -14.66 -13.36
CA ASP A 100 9.79 -14.32 -13.26
C ASP A 100 9.96 -12.84 -12.86
N MET A 101 10.79 -12.58 -11.85
CA MET A 101 11.00 -11.23 -11.32
C MET A 101 11.63 -10.27 -12.35
N GLY A 102 12.40 -10.79 -13.31
CA GLY A 102 12.93 -10.01 -14.42
C GLY A 102 11.83 -9.57 -15.39
N ASP A 103 10.90 -10.47 -15.71
CA ASP A 103 9.73 -10.15 -16.55
C ASP A 103 8.77 -9.17 -15.86
N ILE A 104 8.57 -9.30 -14.55
CA ILE A 104 7.76 -8.37 -13.74
C ILE A 104 8.39 -6.97 -13.74
N ALA A 105 9.70 -6.88 -13.48
CA ALA A 105 10.42 -5.59 -13.51
C ALA A 105 10.42 -4.96 -14.90
N GLU A 106 10.54 -5.76 -15.97
CA GLU A 106 10.40 -5.27 -17.35
C GLU A 106 9.00 -4.69 -17.59
N ALA A 107 7.95 -5.38 -17.15
CA ALA A 107 6.57 -4.92 -17.27
C ALA A 107 6.29 -3.63 -16.47
N GLN A 108 6.75 -3.54 -15.22
CA GLN A 108 6.61 -2.34 -14.38
C GLN A 108 7.25 -1.11 -15.02
N ASN A 109 8.47 -1.25 -15.57
CA ASN A 109 9.15 -0.16 -16.27
C ASN A 109 8.37 0.32 -17.50
N LEU A 110 7.77 -0.61 -18.25
CA LEU A 110 6.96 -0.28 -19.42
C LEU A 110 5.61 0.38 -19.06
N ILE A 111 5.04 0.07 -17.88
CA ILE A 111 3.79 0.68 -17.40
C ILE A 111 3.99 2.16 -17.05
N ILE A 112 5.13 2.52 -16.44
CA ILE A 112 5.44 3.92 -16.05
C ILE A 112 5.33 4.88 -17.25
N ASP A 113 5.73 4.42 -18.43
CA ASP A 113 5.77 5.23 -19.66
C ASP A 113 4.41 5.33 -20.38
N LEU A 114 3.34 4.68 -19.90
CA LEU A 114 2.01 4.81 -20.50
C LEU A 114 1.42 6.20 -20.24
N PRO A 115 0.80 6.86 -21.24
CA PRO A 115 0.31 8.22 -21.10
C PRO A 115 -0.98 8.33 -20.26
N GLU A 116 -1.89 7.35 -20.35
CA GLU A 116 -3.20 7.38 -19.70
C GLU A 116 -3.14 6.70 -18.32
N GLN A 117 -3.61 7.40 -17.28
CA GLN A 117 -3.56 6.91 -15.90
C GLN A 117 -4.40 5.65 -15.67
N THR A 118 -5.60 5.60 -16.25
CA THR A 118 -6.50 4.44 -16.14
C THR A 118 -5.89 3.16 -16.70
N ASP A 119 -5.07 3.27 -17.75
CA ASP A 119 -4.37 2.13 -18.35
C ASP A 119 -3.20 1.68 -17.46
N ARG A 120 -2.49 2.64 -16.84
CA ARG A 120 -1.45 2.35 -15.85
C ARG A 120 -2.02 1.60 -14.65
N ASP A 121 -3.10 2.12 -14.08
CA ASP A 121 -3.71 1.57 -12.86
C ASP A 121 -4.21 0.14 -13.11
N ALA A 122 -4.87 -0.12 -14.26
CA ALA A 122 -5.37 -1.44 -14.61
C ALA A 122 -4.25 -2.48 -14.80
N LEU A 123 -3.12 -2.09 -15.39
CA LEU A 123 -1.98 -2.98 -15.61
C LEU A 123 -1.12 -3.14 -14.34
N ASN A 124 -0.96 -2.08 -13.54
CA ASN A 124 -0.35 -2.17 -12.22
C ASN A 124 -1.15 -3.11 -11.31
N ALA A 125 -2.48 -3.06 -11.33
CA ALA A 125 -3.31 -3.98 -10.56
C ALA A 125 -3.13 -5.45 -10.97
N ARG A 126 -2.75 -5.72 -12.23
CA ARG A 126 -2.38 -7.07 -12.68
C ARG A 126 -1.00 -7.48 -12.17
N ILE A 127 -0.01 -6.59 -12.28
CA ILE A 127 1.32 -6.83 -11.71
C ILE A 127 1.25 -7.02 -10.19
N HIS A 128 0.47 -6.20 -9.49
CA HIS A 128 0.21 -6.36 -8.07
C HIS A 128 -0.41 -7.71 -7.78
N ARG A 129 -1.37 -8.20 -8.58
CA ARG A 129 -1.92 -9.58 -8.44
C ARG A 129 -0.87 -10.68 -8.64
N ILE A 130 0.11 -10.49 -9.52
CA ILE A 130 1.22 -11.45 -9.67
C ILE A 130 2.10 -11.45 -8.41
N LEU A 131 2.39 -10.27 -7.87
CA LEU A 131 3.23 -10.08 -6.69
C LEU A 131 2.54 -10.48 -5.38
N SER A 132 1.22 -10.27 -5.30
CA SER A 132 0.39 -10.56 -4.14
C SER A 132 -0.23 -11.96 -4.18
N GLY A 133 -0.11 -12.67 -5.31
CA GLY A 133 -0.95 -13.84 -5.63
C GLY A 133 -2.42 -13.45 -5.82
N ASP A 134 -3.25 -14.42 -6.24
CA ASP A 134 -4.73 -14.31 -6.26
C ASP A 134 -5.27 -14.21 -4.81
N LEU A 135 -4.96 -13.12 -4.13
CA LEU A 135 -5.72 -12.64 -2.99
C LEU A 135 -6.98 -12.00 -3.56
N PRO A 136 -8.18 -12.54 -3.28
CA PRO A 136 -9.41 -12.01 -3.83
C PRO A 136 -9.67 -10.57 -3.35
N ASP A 137 -10.34 -9.78 -4.18
CA ASP A 137 -10.75 -8.40 -3.91
C ASP A 137 -11.64 -8.36 -2.64
N ILE A 138 -11.05 -7.95 -1.52
CA ILE A 138 -11.64 -7.97 -0.17
C ILE A 138 -12.56 -6.76 0.13
N TYR A 139 -12.83 -5.90 -0.85
CA TYR A 139 -13.80 -4.82 -0.66
C TYR A 139 -15.22 -5.31 -0.93
N GLY A 140 -15.86 -5.96 0.04
CA GLY A 140 -17.31 -5.86 0.18
C GLY A 140 -18.17 -7.05 0.63
N GLU A 141 -17.67 -8.26 0.89
CA GLU A 141 -18.56 -9.36 1.35
C GLU A 141 -18.04 -10.24 2.51
N ASP A 142 -19.02 -10.85 3.18
CA ASP A 142 -19.10 -11.54 4.48
C ASP A 142 -18.08 -12.69 4.69
N PHE A 143 -17.33 -12.64 5.80
CA PHE A 143 -16.30 -13.60 6.19
C PHE A 143 -16.87 -14.74 7.04
N THR A 144 -17.61 -15.65 6.43
CA THR A 144 -17.77 -16.99 6.98
C THR A 144 -17.35 -18.06 5.96
N SER A 145 -16.25 -18.75 6.28
CA SER A 145 -15.79 -20.03 5.74
C SER A 145 -14.90 -20.03 4.46
N HIS A 146 -13.60 -20.34 4.60
CA HIS A 146 -12.98 -21.66 4.28
C HIS A 146 -11.43 -21.61 4.35
N THR A 147 -10.85 -22.70 4.85
CA THR A 147 -9.43 -22.97 5.11
C THR A 147 -8.54 -22.96 3.85
N PRO A 148 -7.27 -22.49 3.91
CA PRO A 148 -6.35 -22.49 2.76
C PRO A 148 -5.86 -23.90 2.35
N THR A 149 -5.54 -24.08 1.06
CA THR A 149 -5.11 -25.36 0.47
C THR A 149 -3.61 -25.65 0.67
N PRO A 150 -3.16 -26.92 0.58
CA PRO A 150 -1.76 -27.33 0.72
C PRO A 150 -0.76 -26.66 -0.25
N ASP A 151 -1.23 -26.14 -1.39
CA ASP A 151 -0.37 -25.49 -2.38
C ASP A 151 0.05 -24.07 -1.95
N LEU A 152 -0.76 -23.41 -1.11
CA LEU A 152 -0.41 -22.12 -0.47
C LEU A 152 0.69 -22.32 0.59
N TRP A 153 0.64 -23.42 1.34
CA TRP A 153 1.72 -23.84 2.26
C TRP A 153 3.03 -24.10 1.49
N ALA A 154 2.96 -24.77 0.35
CA ALA A 154 4.14 -25.06 -0.48
C ALA A 154 4.71 -23.83 -1.21
N LEU A 155 4.00 -22.70 -1.24
CA LEU A 155 4.48 -21.42 -1.79
C LEU A 155 5.21 -20.62 -0.70
N ILE A 156 4.65 -20.58 0.52
CA ILE A 156 5.26 -19.95 1.69
C ILE A 156 6.58 -20.64 2.08
N ASP A 157 6.64 -21.97 2.03
CA ASP A 157 7.89 -22.73 2.24
C ASP A 157 8.93 -22.53 1.12
N ARG A 158 8.51 -22.19 -0.12
CA ARG A 158 9.40 -22.07 -1.29
C ARG A 158 10.12 -20.73 -1.40
N VAL A 159 9.60 -19.68 -0.77
CA VAL A 159 10.31 -18.41 -0.56
C VAL A 159 11.19 -18.44 0.70
N GLY A 160 11.04 -19.49 1.51
CA GLY A 160 11.86 -19.80 2.67
C GLY A 160 13.30 -20.13 2.29
N VAL A 161 14.22 -19.63 3.12
CA VAL A 161 15.68 -19.76 3.09
C VAL A 161 16.16 -21.11 2.54
N THR A 162 17.07 -21.12 1.55
CA THR A 162 17.62 -22.38 1.00
C THR A 162 18.75 -22.96 1.87
N PRO A 163 18.98 -24.29 1.85
CA PRO A 163 20.12 -24.90 2.52
C PRO A 163 21.48 -24.34 2.07
N GLU A 164 21.60 -23.86 0.83
CA GLU A 164 22.80 -23.18 0.33
C GLU A 164 22.98 -21.77 0.91
N MET A 165 21.90 -21.07 1.25
CA MET A 165 21.94 -19.77 1.92
C MET A 165 22.35 -19.91 3.38
N ILE A 166 21.94 -20.99 4.05
CA ILE A 166 22.39 -21.37 5.40
C ILE A 166 23.86 -21.82 5.37
N ALA A 167 24.29 -22.50 4.30
CA ALA A 167 25.69 -22.94 4.13
C ALA A 167 26.66 -21.81 3.73
N ALA A 168 26.15 -20.70 3.18
CA ALA A 168 26.94 -19.51 2.88
C ALA A 168 27.23 -18.63 4.12
N ASP A 169 26.51 -18.87 5.22
CA ASP A 169 26.67 -18.22 6.54
C ASP A 169 27.78 -18.91 7.38
N GLN A 170 28.87 -19.32 6.73
CA GLN A 170 30.09 -19.73 7.43
C GLN A 170 31.06 -18.56 7.50
N ASP A 171 31.36 -18.17 8.75
CA ASP A 171 32.16 -17.04 9.20
C ASP A 171 31.44 -15.69 9.11
N TYR A 172 30.71 -15.32 10.16
CA TYR A 172 30.82 -14.00 10.79
C TYR A 172 30.04 -13.96 12.12
N VAL A 173 30.63 -13.35 13.14
CA VAL A 173 30.11 -13.34 14.52
C VAL A 173 29.68 -11.90 14.83
N GLY A 174 28.38 -11.62 14.75
CA GLY A 174 27.78 -10.36 15.16
C GLY A 174 26.29 -10.25 14.85
N ILE A 175 25.64 -9.32 15.55
CA ILE A 175 24.21 -9.32 15.89
C ILE A 175 23.37 -8.35 15.03
N SER A 176 22.15 -8.77 14.66
CA SER A 176 21.05 -7.88 14.25
C SER A 176 20.08 -7.71 15.41
N HIS A 177 19.89 -6.48 15.89
CA HIS A 177 19.10 -6.23 17.09
C HIS A 177 17.61 -6.01 16.80
N THR A 178 17.26 -5.11 15.89
CA THR A 178 15.86 -4.65 15.76
C THR A 178 15.53 -4.08 14.38
N VAL A 179 14.33 -4.40 13.87
CA VAL A 179 13.72 -3.75 12.69
C VAL A 179 12.48 -2.99 13.15
N TRP A 180 12.35 -1.73 12.75
CA TRP A 180 11.26 -0.83 13.13
C TRP A 180 10.43 -0.41 11.92
N GLY A 181 9.11 -0.50 12.04
CA GLY A 181 8.17 0.16 11.16
C GLY A 181 7.82 1.55 11.69
N ALA A 182 7.88 2.56 10.83
CA ALA A 182 7.43 3.91 11.11
C ALA A 182 6.34 4.31 10.11
N PRO A 183 5.08 3.86 10.33
CA PRO A 183 3.93 4.33 9.56
C PRO A 183 3.86 5.85 9.49
N ASP A 184 3.44 6.38 8.34
CA ASP A 184 3.04 7.78 8.25
C ASP A 184 1.85 8.04 9.18
N HIS A 185 1.69 9.29 9.62
CA HIS A 185 0.64 9.68 10.56
C HIS A 185 -0.49 10.42 9.83
N PRO A 186 -1.48 9.73 9.24
CA PRO A 186 -2.59 10.36 8.57
C PRO A 186 -3.53 11.06 9.57
N GLY A 187 -4.35 11.98 9.07
CA GLY A 187 -5.30 12.72 9.89
C GLY A 187 -4.61 13.71 10.84
N SER A 188 -5.05 13.73 12.10
CA SER A 188 -4.48 14.59 13.14
C SER A 188 -3.19 14.05 13.76
N GLY A 189 -2.89 12.77 13.53
CA GLY A 189 -1.82 12.05 14.23
C GLY A 189 -2.13 11.73 15.70
N GLN A 190 -3.40 11.81 16.11
CA GLN A 190 -3.92 11.45 17.43
C GLN A 190 -5.03 10.41 17.30
N TYR A 191 -4.86 9.28 17.98
CA TYR A 191 -5.69 8.09 17.79
C TYR A 191 -6.25 7.54 19.12
N ASP A 192 -7.52 7.13 19.11
CA ASP A 192 -8.16 6.44 20.24
C ASP A 192 -8.31 4.93 20.03
N PHE A 193 -7.98 4.46 18.84
CA PHE A 193 -8.02 3.06 18.47
C PHE A 193 -6.90 2.76 17.48
N LEU A 194 -6.13 1.70 17.73
CA LEU A 194 -5.17 1.12 16.81
C LEU A 194 -5.48 -0.38 16.65
N THR A 195 -5.37 -0.89 15.43
CA THR A 195 -5.53 -2.31 15.14
C THR A 195 -4.56 -2.76 14.07
N VAL A 196 -4.07 -3.98 14.21
CA VAL A 196 -3.22 -4.62 13.21
C VAL A 196 -3.39 -6.13 13.26
N ASP A 197 -3.41 -6.74 12.08
CA ASP A 197 -3.38 -8.19 11.94
C ASP A 197 -1.92 -8.62 11.77
N PHE A 198 -1.51 -9.59 12.57
CA PHE A 198 -0.15 -10.09 12.69
C PHE A 198 -0.10 -11.57 12.34
N TYR A 199 0.95 -11.95 11.64
CA TYR A 199 1.33 -13.33 11.38
C TYR A 199 2.84 -13.48 11.45
N THR A 200 3.29 -14.65 11.90
CA THR A 200 4.68 -15.07 11.76
C THR A 200 4.74 -16.54 11.35
N SER A 201 5.70 -16.89 10.49
CA SER A 201 5.96 -18.28 10.08
C SER A 201 6.95 -18.98 11.03
N SER A 202 7.67 -18.20 11.85
CA SER A 202 8.72 -18.67 12.74
C SER A 202 8.45 -18.24 14.18
N GLN A 203 8.76 -19.11 15.15
CA GLN A 203 8.62 -18.80 16.58
C GLN A 203 9.91 -19.14 17.34
N PRO A 204 11.05 -18.51 17.01
CA PRO A 204 12.28 -18.78 17.74
C PRO A 204 12.24 -18.16 19.13
N ASP A 205 12.85 -18.86 20.09
CA ASP A 205 13.02 -18.38 21.45
C ASP A 205 13.71 -17.01 21.48
N TYR A 206 13.36 -16.25 22.51
CA TYR A 206 13.89 -14.91 22.78
C TYR A 206 13.58 -13.89 21.68
N THR A 207 12.34 -13.90 21.19
CA THR A 207 11.88 -13.02 20.13
C THR A 207 10.71 -12.18 20.59
N TYR A 208 10.75 -10.90 20.27
CA TYR A 208 9.67 -9.97 20.52
C TYR A 208 9.12 -9.40 19.20
N TRP A 209 7.83 -9.66 18.96
CA TRP A 209 7.03 -9.02 17.94
C TRP A 209 6.24 -7.89 18.59
N SER A 210 6.85 -6.71 18.64
CA SER A 210 6.17 -5.49 19.07
C SER A 210 5.23 -5.02 17.98
N LEU A 211 3.93 -5.17 18.20
CA LEU A 211 2.92 -4.86 17.20
C LEU A 211 2.54 -3.38 17.23
N PHE A 212 2.72 -2.74 18.38
CA PHE A 212 2.62 -1.30 18.56
C PHE A 212 3.65 -0.81 19.58
N GLN A 213 4.39 0.21 19.20
CA GLN A 213 4.92 1.24 20.07
C GLN A 213 4.09 2.52 19.86
N TRP A 214 3.84 3.30 20.90
CA TRP A 214 3.14 4.57 20.79
C TRP A 214 3.61 5.56 21.87
N TYR A 215 3.31 6.83 21.64
CA TYR A 215 3.41 7.90 22.63
C TYR A 215 2.00 8.34 23.06
N MET A 216 1.85 8.85 24.27
CA MET A 216 0.64 9.51 24.74
C MET A 216 0.69 11.01 24.42
N ASP A 217 -0.44 11.61 24.04
CA ASP A 217 -0.54 13.06 23.95
C ASP A 217 -0.53 13.70 25.34
N MET A 218 0.62 14.24 25.72
CA MET A 218 0.85 14.89 27.00
C MET A 218 0.41 16.36 27.02
N SER A 219 -0.05 16.93 25.89
CA SER A 219 -0.22 18.37 25.70
C SER A 219 -1.10 19.05 26.75
N LYS A 220 -2.21 18.40 27.17
CA LYS A 220 -3.12 18.95 28.19
C LYS A 220 -2.49 18.90 29.58
N TYR A 221 -1.80 17.81 29.91
CA TYR A 221 -1.10 17.65 31.19
C TYR A 221 0.02 18.69 31.35
N LYS A 222 0.89 18.85 30.34
CA LYS A 222 1.96 19.86 30.32
C LYS A 222 1.43 21.27 30.60
N ARG A 223 0.34 21.67 29.94
CA ARG A 223 -0.29 22.99 30.15
C ARG A 223 -0.91 23.16 31.54
N ALA A 224 -1.50 22.10 32.10
CA ALA A 224 -2.15 22.17 33.41
C ALA A 224 -1.12 22.31 34.54
N GLN A 225 0.04 21.65 34.42
CA GLN A 225 1.10 21.72 35.41
C GLN A 225 2.07 22.90 35.20
N GLY A 226 2.11 23.46 33.98
CA GLY A 226 3.00 24.58 33.66
C GLY A 226 4.45 24.16 33.46
N TYR A 227 4.70 22.93 32.98
CA TYR A 227 6.04 22.44 32.68
C TYR A 227 6.58 23.01 31.38
N ASP A 228 7.85 23.40 31.38
CA ASP A 228 8.57 23.85 30.16
C ASP A 228 9.01 22.64 29.32
N PHE A 229 9.38 21.53 29.97
CA PHE A 229 9.69 20.26 29.34
C PHE A 229 9.19 19.07 30.18
N THR A 230 8.78 18.01 29.50
CA THR A 230 8.61 16.68 30.10
C THR A 230 8.79 15.64 29.02
N GLU A 231 9.39 14.52 29.39
CA GLU A 231 9.47 13.31 28.58
C GLU A 231 8.05 12.81 28.33
N ASP A 232 7.75 12.41 27.09
CA ASP A 232 6.43 11.89 26.76
C ASP A 232 6.28 10.50 27.37
N MET A 233 5.13 10.23 27.99
CA MET A 233 4.75 8.87 28.33
C MET A 233 4.62 8.06 27.04
N ASP A 234 5.27 6.91 26.96
CA ASP A 234 5.22 6.00 25.82
C ASP A 234 4.90 4.57 26.28
N GLY A 235 4.69 3.68 25.32
CA GLY A 235 4.41 2.28 25.59
C GLY A 235 4.68 1.40 24.39
N TYR A 236 4.76 0.09 24.68
CA TYR A 236 4.74 -0.94 23.65
C TYR A 236 3.80 -2.08 24.04
N ALA A 237 3.35 -2.81 23.03
CA ALA A 237 2.51 -3.98 23.20
C ALA A 237 2.69 -4.96 22.04
N GLY A 238 2.68 -6.25 22.35
CA GLY A 238 2.84 -7.29 21.36
C GLY A 238 2.93 -8.69 21.95
N LEU A 239 3.57 -9.57 21.19
CA LEU A 239 3.67 -11.00 21.49
C LEU A 239 5.14 -11.41 21.58
N GLN A 240 5.47 -12.29 22.53
CA GLN A 240 6.83 -12.78 22.72
C GLN A 240 6.87 -14.30 22.71
N SER A 241 7.97 -14.84 22.19
CA SER A 241 8.43 -16.20 22.49
C SER A 241 9.58 -16.05 23.46
N ILE A 242 9.45 -16.63 24.66
CA ILE A 242 10.50 -16.65 25.67
C ILE A 242 11.31 -17.95 25.51
N SER A 243 11.98 -18.43 26.54
CA SER A 243 12.71 -19.70 26.52
C SER A 243 11.78 -20.91 26.52
N ASP A 244 12.23 -22.02 25.94
CA ASP A 244 11.56 -23.33 25.98
C ASP A 244 10.19 -23.34 25.25
N GLY A 245 9.98 -22.43 24.30
CA GLY A 245 8.74 -22.31 23.53
C GLY A 245 7.53 -21.77 24.30
N GLU A 246 7.73 -21.26 25.52
CA GLU A 246 6.68 -20.52 26.22
C GLU A 246 6.41 -19.18 25.51
N THR A 247 5.13 -18.80 25.49
CA THR A 247 4.65 -17.66 24.71
C THR A 247 3.82 -16.74 25.58
N THR A 248 4.08 -15.43 25.44
CA THR A 248 3.48 -14.41 26.28
C THR A 248 2.92 -13.27 25.43
N ALA A 249 2.00 -12.52 26.03
CA ALA A 249 1.60 -11.21 25.57
C ALA A 249 2.10 -10.17 26.57
N ILE A 250 2.62 -9.06 26.05
CA ILE A 250 3.20 -7.99 26.85
C ILE A 250 2.52 -6.66 26.56
N THR A 251 2.35 -5.84 27.58
CA THR A 251 1.99 -4.43 27.44
C THR A 251 2.73 -3.64 28.51
N SER A 252 3.57 -2.71 28.09
CA SER A 252 4.41 -1.88 28.95
C SER A 252 4.18 -0.41 28.66
N MET A 253 4.28 0.40 29.70
CA MET A 253 4.12 1.85 29.66
C MET A 253 5.25 2.50 30.47
N TRP A 254 6.05 3.36 29.87
CA TRP A 254 7.01 4.17 30.61
C TRP A 254 6.31 5.27 31.40
N GLN A 255 6.96 5.72 32.46
CA GLN A 255 6.58 6.93 33.17
C GLN A 255 7.01 8.18 32.38
N SER A 256 6.36 9.31 32.68
CA SER A 256 6.78 10.62 32.20
C SER A 256 7.50 11.37 33.32
N GLU A 257 8.67 11.94 33.02
CA GLU A 257 9.45 12.76 33.95
C GLU A 257 9.50 14.22 33.45
N ALA A 258 9.23 15.17 34.35
CA ALA A 258 9.33 16.61 34.10
C ALA A 258 10.68 17.16 34.52
N ASP A 259 11.06 18.32 33.97
CA ASP A 259 12.34 18.99 34.27
C ASP A 259 12.54 19.40 35.74
N ASN A 260 11.44 19.54 36.48
CA ASN A 260 11.43 19.81 37.92
C ASN A 260 11.53 18.54 38.79
N GLY A 261 11.62 17.35 38.17
CA GLY A 261 11.68 16.04 38.84
C GLY A 261 10.32 15.43 39.18
N ASP A 262 9.20 16.02 38.75
CA ASP A 262 7.88 15.41 38.93
C ASP A 262 7.75 14.20 38.00
N ILE A 263 7.30 13.07 38.57
CA ILE A 263 7.15 11.79 37.87
C ILE A 263 5.66 11.43 37.81
N LEU A 264 5.20 11.09 36.60
CA LEU A 264 3.86 10.53 36.35
C LEU A 264 3.99 9.08 35.89
N THR A 265 3.76 8.14 36.81
CA THR A 265 3.83 6.70 36.52
C THR A 265 2.44 6.14 36.21
N PRO A 266 2.24 5.47 35.04
CA PRO A 266 0.99 4.80 34.72
C PRO A 266 0.77 3.60 35.66
N THR A 267 -0.49 3.30 35.98
CA THR A 267 -0.84 2.20 36.89
C THR A 267 -1.57 1.10 36.12
N CYS A 268 -1.06 -0.13 36.16
CA CYS A 268 -1.83 -1.27 35.68
C CYS A 268 -3.01 -1.54 36.62
N ILE A 269 -4.23 -1.50 36.08
CA ILE A 269 -5.46 -1.83 36.81
C ILE A 269 -6.01 -3.21 36.44
N TYR A 270 -5.54 -3.79 35.34
CA TYR A 270 -5.82 -5.16 34.96
C TYR A 270 -4.70 -5.75 34.10
N PRO A 271 -4.30 -7.01 34.31
CA PRO A 271 -4.41 -7.74 35.58
C PRO A 271 -3.32 -7.23 36.55
N SER A 272 -3.74 -6.52 37.60
CA SER A 272 -2.82 -5.82 38.52
C SER A 272 -1.81 -6.74 39.21
N GLU A 273 -2.12 -8.02 39.35
CA GLU A 273 -1.29 -9.03 40.00
C GLU A 273 -0.07 -9.48 39.15
N PHE A 274 -0.08 -9.20 37.85
CA PHE A 274 1.06 -9.46 36.95
C PHE A 274 1.82 -8.17 36.60
N SER A 275 1.44 -7.06 37.23
CA SER A 275 2.11 -5.77 37.04
C SER A 275 3.45 -5.77 37.76
N ASP A 276 4.51 -5.37 37.05
CA ASP A 276 5.83 -5.15 37.62
C ASP A 276 6.42 -3.81 37.14
N SER A 277 7.35 -3.25 37.90
CA SER A 277 8.10 -2.07 37.50
C SER A 277 9.36 -2.44 36.74
N PHE A 278 9.75 -1.63 35.76
CA PHE A 278 11.06 -1.73 35.10
C PHE A 278 11.83 -0.41 35.21
N ASP A 279 13.16 -0.46 35.16
CA ASP A 279 14.05 0.70 35.34
C ASP A 279 15.36 0.67 34.49
N HIS A 280 15.59 -0.37 33.68
CA HIS A 280 16.87 -0.58 32.99
C HIS A 280 17.02 0.22 31.68
N GLU A 281 15.90 0.59 31.03
CA GLU A 281 15.85 1.28 29.72
C GLU A 281 14.94 2.51 29.80
N GLY A 282 15.05 3.23 30.91
CA GLY A 282 13.99 4.11 31.40
C GLY A 282 13.13 3.38 32.43
N SER A 283 12.19 4.10 33.04
CA SER A 283 11.36 3.57 34.14
C SER A 283 9.88 3.52 33.77
N GLY A 284 9.18 2.50 34.25
CA GLY A 284 7.76 2.34 33.95
C GLY A 284 7.13 1.12 34.59
N THR A 285 5.98 0.73 34.04
CA THR A 285 5.19 -0.42 34.49
C THR A 285 4.92 -1.36 33.31
N ALA A 286 5.09 -2.65 33.51
CA ALA A 286 4.88 -3.70 32.52
C ALA A 286 3.92 -4.78 33.04
N VAL A 287 3.19 -5.38 32.12
CA VAL A 287 2.43 -6.61 32.32
C VAL A 287 2.90 -7.60 31.28
N VAL A 288 3.30 -8.78 31.74
CA VAL A 288 3.59 -9.94 30.90
C VAL A 288 2.69 -11.07 31.37
N ILE A 289 1.83 -11.56 30.49
CA ILE A 289 0.96 -12.70 30.78
C ILE A 289 1.26 -13.85 29.83
N ASN A 290 1.16 -15.07 30.36
CA ASN A 290 1.19 -16.26 29.51
C ASN A 290 0.01 -16.21 28.55
N HIS A 291 0.31 -16.34 27.26
CA HIS A 291 -0.67 -16.32 26.20
C HIS A 291 -0.20 -17.30 25.14
N ASN A 292 -0.87 -18.45 25.04
CA ASN A 292 -0.44 -19.61 24.24
C ASN A 292 -0.62 -19.39 22.72
N TRP A 293 -0.14 -18.27 22.21
CA TRP A 293 -0.15 -17.96 20.79
C TRP A 293 0.87 -18.83 20.05
N GLN A 294 0.57 -19.13 18.80
CA GLN A 294 1.33 -20.03 17.94
C GLN A 294 1.66 -19.32 16.64
N ALA A 295 2.87 -19.53 16.13
CA ALA A 295 3.19 -19.19 14.75
C ALA A 295 2.27 -19.95 13.77
N ASN A 296 2.30 -19.51 12.52
CA ASN A 296 1.46 -20.04 11.44
C ASN A 296 -0.05 -19.80 11.66
N ARG A 297 -0.39 -18.76 12.43
CA ARG A 297 -1.75 -18.28 12.69
C ARG A 297 -1.81 -16.76 12.62
N TRP A 298 -2.98 -16.26 12.24
CA TRP A 298 -3.25 -14.83 12.24
C TRP A 298 -3.87 -14.40 13.58
N TYR A 299 -3.34 -13.32 14.13
CA TYR A 299 -3.90 -12.64 15.30
C TYR A 299 -4.22 -11.21 14.96
N ARG A 300 -5.25 -10.64 15.58
CA ARG A 300 -5.48 -9.20 15.60
C ARG A 300 -5.07 -8.64 16.94
N PHE A 301 -4.16 -7.68 16.94
CA PHE A 301 -3.81 -6.92 18.12
C PHE A 301 -4.53 -5.57 18.10
N VAL A 302 -5.10 -5.19 19.24
CA VAL A 302 -5.85 -3.95 19.39
C VAL A 302 -5.31 -3.15 20.57
N LEU A 303 -5.11 -1.86 20.36
CA LEU A 303 -4.97 -0.88 21.42
C LEU A 303 -6.11 0.12 21.39
N ARG A 304 -6.62 0.48 22.56
CA ARG A 304 -7.60 1.55 22.72
C ARG A 304 -7.16 2.52 23.79
N SER A 305 -7.34 3.82 23.51
CA SER A 305 -7.33 4.85 24.52
C SER A 305 -8.75 5.38 24.74
N TYR A 306 -9.15 5.59 25.98
CA TYR A 306 -10.45 6.13 26.32
C TYR A 306 -10.42 6.85 27.66
N ALA A 307 -11.13 7.96 27.78
CA ALA A 307 -11.21 8.70 29.03
C ALA A 307 -12.27 8.11 29.98
N ASP A 308 -12.14 8.39 31.27
CA ASP A 308 -13.23 8.21 32.23
C ASP A 308 -14.39 9.18 31.95
N GLU A 309 -15.53 9.00 32.63
CA GLU A 309 -16.72 9.84 32.41
C GLU A 309 -16.48 11.35 32.61
N ASN A 310 -15.48 11.72 33.43
CA ASN A 310 -15.18 13.10 33.77
C ASN A 310 -13.96 13.67 33.03
N ASP A 311 -13.38 12.96 32.06
CA ASP A 311 -12.16 13.36 31.35
C ASP A 311 -10.96 13.68 32.29
N THR A 312 -10.94 13.07 33.48
CA THR A 312 -9.91 13.23 34.52
C THR A 312 -8.71 12.32 34.30
N THR A 313 -8.94 11.14 33.71
CA THR A 313 -7.87 10.22 33.31
C THR A 313 -8.17 9.56 31.97
N THR A 314 -7.13 8.96 31.38
CA THR A 314 -7.18 8.20 30.14
C THR A 314 -6.69 6.79 30.44
N TYR A 315 -7.46 5.81 30.01
CA TYR A 315 -7.09 4.41 30.09
C TYR A 315 -6.49 3.95 28.77
N ILE A 316 -5.52 3.05 28.84
CA ILE A 316 -5.05 2.26 27.70
C ILE A 316 -5.43 0.82 27.93
N SER A 317 -6.04 0.18 26.94
CA SER A 317 -6.33 -1.26 26.99
C SER A 317 -5.78 -1.98 25.75
N SER A 318 -5.19 -3.14 25.97
CA SER A 318 -4.63 -4.02 24.93
C SER A 318 -5.38 -5.35 24.84
N TYR A 319 -5.60 -5.83 23.63
CA TYR A 319 -6.30 -7.08 23.35
C TYR A 319 -5.59 -7.87 22.25
N VAL A 320 -5.67 -9.19 22.35
CA VAL A 320 -5.29 -10.12 21.29
C VAL A 320 -6.51 -10.93 20.90
N MET A 321 -6.78 -11.03 19.61
CA MET A 321 -7.80 -11.92 19.06
C MET A 321 -7.12 -12.96 18.18
N ASP A 322 -7.36 -14.25 18.45
CA ASP A 322 -7.05 -15.31 17.49
C ASP A 322 -8.09 -15.26 16.37
N LEU A 323 -7.66 -15.01 15.12
CA LEU A 323 -8.59 -14.84 14.00
C LEU A 323 -9.15 -16.16 13.47
N GLU A 324 -8.59 -17.30 13.85
CA GLU A 324 -9.13 -18.62 13.49
C GLU A 324 -10.27 -19.03 14.43
N THR A 325 -10.14 -18.72 15.72
CA THR A 325 -11.11 -19.10 16.76
C THR A 325 -12.08 -17.97 17.13
N GLU A 326 -11.75 -16.74 16.74
CA GLU A 326 -12.41 -15.50 17.17
C GLU A 326 -12.36 -15.24 18.67
N GLU A 327 -11.50 -15.96 19.42
CA GLU A 327 -11.32 -15.75 20.84
C GLU A 327 -10.57 -14.45 21.11
N VAL A 328 -11.18 -13.57 21.89
CA VAL A 328 -10.57 -12.29 22.31
C VAL A 328 -10.08 -12.40 23.75
N THR A 329 -8.79 -12.15 23.94
CA THR A 329 -8.16 -12.06 25.25
C THR A 329 -7.85 -10.59 25.57
N LEU A 330 -8.34 -10.09 26.71
CA LEU A 330 -7.88 -8.83 27.28
C LEU A 330 -6.51 -9.04 27.93
N ILE A 331 -5.50 -8.29 27.51
CA ILE A 331 -4.13 -8.42 27.97
C ILE A 331 -3.87 -7.50 29.15
N ALA A 332 -4.09 -6.19 28.98
CA ALA A 332 -3.88 -5.22 30.04
C ALA A 332 -4.85 -4.03 29.95
N ILE A 333 -5.06 -3.39 31.10
CA ILE A 333 -5.63 -2.03 31.21
C ILE A 333 -4.72 -1.20 32.12
N TYR A 334 -4.29 -0.05 31.63
CA TYR A 334 -3.53 0.95 32.37
C TYR A 334 -4.37 2.19 32.59
N ASP A 335 -4.30 2.75 33.80
CA ASP A 335 -4.65 4.14 34.08
C ASP A 335 -3.40 5.01 33.87
N THR A 336 -3.43 5.91 32.90
CA THR A 336 -2.29 6.77 32.59
C THR A 336 -2.17 7.98 33.51
N HIS A 337 -3.22 8.29 34.29
CA HIS A 337 -3.38 9.54 35.04
C HIS A 337 -3.36 10.81 34.17
N LEU A 338 -3.47 10.66 32.84
CA LEU A 338 -3.50 11.78 31.90
C LEU A 338 -4.93 12.20 31.58
N PRO A 339 -5.29 13.48 31.75
CA PRO A 339 -6.64 13.92 31.44
C PRO A 339 -6.82 14.06 29.91
N LYS A 340 -7.77 13.33 29.33
CA LYS A 340 -8.18 13.44 27.91
C LYS A 340 -7.00 13.39 26.93
N SER A 341 -6.21 12.31 27.02
CA SER A 341 -5.06 12.01 26.17
C SER A 341 -5.44 11.07 25.03
N SER A 342 -4.52 10.84 24.11
CA SER A 342 -4.67 9.95 22.95
C SER A 342 -3.33 9.32 22.57
N MET A 343 -3.35 8.26 21.77
CA MET A 343 -2.15 7.61 21.26
C MET A 343 -1.61 8.35 20.03
N ARG A 344 -0.29 8.39 19.88
CA ARG A 344 0.42 9.03 18.77
C ARG A 344 1.59 8.17 18.32
N GLY A 345 2.02 8.35 17.08
CA GLY A 345 3.23 7.72 16.56
C GLY A 345 3.25 6.18 16.58
N PRO A 346 2.17 5.48 16.16
CA PRO A 346 2.14 4.03 16.21
C PRO A 346 3.22 3.44 15.31
N GLY A 347 4.01 2.49 15.80
CA GLY A 347 5.04 1.82 15.01
C GLY A 347 5.39 0.43 15.55
N PRO A 348 5.49 -0.61 14.72
CA PRO A 348 5.89 -1.94 15.16
C PRO A 348 7.40 -2.13 15.16
N PHE A 349 7.88 -3.14 15.86
CA PHE A 349 9.24 -3.62 15.69
C PHE A 349 9.39 -5.13 15.93
N LEU A 350 10.41 -5.71 15.31
CA LEU A 350 10.82 -7.09 15.50
C LEU A 350 12.20 -7.11 16.14
N GLU A 351 12.32 -7.77 17.27
CA GLU A 351 13.53 -7.79 18.09
C GLU A 351 13.96 -9.22 18.44
N ASN A 352 15.28 -9.42 18.40
CA ASN A 352 15.94 -10.51 19.10
C ASN A 352 16.61 -9.95 20.37
N TYR A 353 16.19 -10.42 21.53
CA TYR A 353 16.74 -9.96 22.82
C TYR A 353 17.71 -10.97 23.46
N SER A 354 18.13 -12.01 22.73
CA SER A 354 19.15 -12.97 23.20
C SER A 354 20.25 -13.22 22.19
N GLU A 355 21.49 -13.22 22.68
CA GLU A 355 22.66 -13.65 21.91
C GLU A 355 22.67 -15.16 21.63
N GLU A 356 21.81 -15.96 22.27
CA GLU A 356 21.78 -17.40 22.06
C GLU A 356 20.97 -17.82 20.83
N SER A 357 20.08 -16.96 20.34
CA SER A 357 19.13 -17.29 19.26
C SER A 357 19.27 -16.41 18.02
N TYR A 358 20.37 -15.65 17.86
CA TYR A 358 20.55 -14.72 16.72
C TYR A 358 20.56 -15.41 15.35
N PHE A 359 20.96 -16.68 15.29
CA PHE A 359 21.05 -17.44 14.03
C PHE A 359 19.70 -17.98 13.55
N TYR A 360 18.64 -17.86 14.35
CA TYR A 360 17.31 -18.23 13.93
C TYR A 360 16.67 -17.14 13.08
N HIS A 361 16.04 -17.57 11.99
CA HIS A 361 15.20 -16.71 11.17
C HIS A 361 14.00 -16.20 11.98
N ARG A 362 13.71 -14.91 11.83
CA ARG A 362 12.54 -14.23 12.39
C ARG A 362 11.84 -13.46 11.29
N ASP A 363 10.52 -13.50 11.29
CA ASP A 363 9.69 -12.78 10.35
C ASP A 363 8.51 -12.13 11.06
N MET A 364 7.98 -11.08 10.47
CA MET A 364 6.79 -10.39 10.96
C MET A 364 6.00 -9.91 9.75
N TYR A 365 4.81 -10.48 9.58
CA TYR A 365 3.87 -10.11 8.54
C TYR A 365 2.73 -9.33 9.18
N MET A 366 2.39 -8.19 8.57
CA MET A 366 1.38 -7.29 9.11
C MET A 366 0.42 -6.86 8.00
N THR A 367 -0.87 -6.86 8.30
CA THR A 367 -1.91 -6.33 7.42
C THR A 367 -3.00 -5.65 8.25
N ASN A 368 -3.96 -5.02 7.59
CA ASN A 368 -5.09 -4.36 8.25
C ASN A 368 -4.65 -3.40 9.37
N PHE A 369 -3.57 -2.66 9.12
CA PHE A 369 -3.05 -1.67 10.05
C PHE A 369 -3.90 -0.40 9.93
N TYR A 370 -4.74 -0.16 10.94
CA TYR A 370 -5.65 0.99 10.97
C TYR A 370 -5.58 1.73 12.29
N ALA A 371 -5.88 3.03 12.21
CA ALA A 371 -6.07 3.88 13.37
C ALA A 371 -7.40 4.63 13.26
N ARG A 372 -8.07 4.87 14.38
CA ARG A 372 -9.23 5.78 14.44
C ARG A 372 -8.80 7.14 14.96
N ASP A 373 -9.01 8.17 14.16
CA ASP A 373 -8.65 9.55 14.51
C ASP A 373 -9.57 10.11 15.59
N VAL A 374 -9.00 10.71 16.62
CA VAL A 374 -9.78 11.24 17.76
C VAL A 374 -10.69 12.40 17.34
N HIS A 375 -10.28 13.22 16.37
CA HIS A 375 -11.00 14.43 16.00
C HIS A 375 -12.07 14.18 14.95
N SER A 376 -11.73 13.44 13.88
CA SER A 376 -12.69 13.13 12.82
C SER A 376 -13.56 11.91 13.14
N GLN A 377 -13.11 11.04 14.05
CA GLN A 377 -13.72 9.74 14.34
C GLN A 377 -13.72 8.78 13.13
N GLU A 378 -12.92 9.07 12.11
CA GLU A 378 -12.76 8.23 10.92
C GLU A 378 -11.64 7.20 11.11
N TRP A 379 -11.78 6.07 10.43
CA TRP A 379 -10.73 5.07 10.32
C TRP A 379 -9.77 5.40 9.19
N LEU A 380 -8.48 5.35 9.50
CA LEU A 380 -7.39 5.70 8.60
C LEU A 380 -6.46 4.50 8.43
N SER A 381 -6.14 4.18 7.17
CA SER A 381 -5.15 3.15 6.87
C SER A 381 -3.75 3.66 7.20
N LEU A 382 -2.97 2.83 7.90
CA LEU A 382 -1.56 3.04 8.18
C LEU A 382 -0.71 2.19 7.20
N ASN A 383 -0.95 2.37 5.90
CA ASN A 383 -0.37 1.54 4.83
C ASN A 383 0.84 2.15 4.11
N THR A 384 1.27 3.33 4.54
CA THR A 384 2.52 3.95 4.09
C THR A 384 3.39 4.24 5.29
N GLY A 385 4.71 4.22 5.09
CA GLY A 385 5.66 4.48 6.16
C GLY A 385 7.08 4.24 5.73
N LYS A 386 7.98 4.32 6.70
CA LYS A 386 9.39 4.01 6.55
C LYS A 386 9.71 2.75 7.30
N LEU A 387 10.62 1.97 6.74
CA LEU A 387 11.29 0.93 7.47
C LEU A 387 12.63 1.46 7.97
N ILE A 388 12.89 1.25 9.26
CA ILE A 388 14.11 1.68 9.91
C ILE A 388 14.79 0.43 10.46
N ILE A 389 16.07 0.27 10.17
CA ILE A 389 16.90 -0.77 10.78
C ILE A 389 17.61 -0.10 11.96
N GLY A 390 17.41 -0.63 13.17
CA GLY A 390 17.85 -0.01 14.41
C GLY A 390 19.37 0.19 14.46
N GLY A 391 19.80 1.32 15.04
CA GLY A 391 21.18 1.79 15.10
C GLY A 391 21.85 1.60 16.46
N ILE A 392 22.38 0.41 16.79
CA ILE A 392 23.41 0.23 17.82
C ILE A 392 24.45 -0.76 17.28
N GLY A 393 25.64 -0.26 16.91
CA GLY A 393 26.78 -1.07 16.48
C GLY A 393 26.93 -1.30 14.96
N ASP A 394 27.99 -2.01 14.58
CA ASP A 394 28.24 -2.47 13.21
C ASP A 394 27.17 -3.50 12.83
N HIS A 395 26.16 -3.09 12.07
CA HIS A 395 25.05 -3.95 11.63
C HIS A 395 25.56 -5.18 10.87
N GLN A 396 25.21 -6.37 11.37
CA GLN A 396 25.51 -7.65 10.74
C GLN A 396 24.22 -8.46 10.58
N GLY A 397 24.11 -9.24 9.50
CA GLY A 397 22.91 -10.00 9.14
C GLY A 397 22.28 -9.52 7.81
N SER A 398 21.50 -10.42 7.19
CA SER A 398 20.76 -10.11 5.96
C SER A 398 19.29 -9.86 6.29
N TYR A 399 18.74 -8.77 5.76
CA TYR A 399 17.34 -8.45 5.92
C TYR A 399 16.62 -8.58 4.59
N ARG A 400 15.39 -9.09 4.63
CA ARG A 400 14.50 -9.12 3.46
C ARG A 400 13.23 -8.37 3.82
N PHE A 401 12.84 -7.48 2.92
CA PHE A 401 11.65 -6.67 3.08
C PHE A 401 10.83 -6.76 1.81
N SER A 402 9.53 -6.88 1.98
CA SER A 402 8.53 -6.78 0.91
C SER A 402 7.39 -5.93 1.44
N ALA A 403 6.92 -5.01 0.60
CA ALA A 403 5.73 -4.21 0.84
C ALA A 403 4.67 -4.58 -0.20
#